data_AF-A0A944DS94-F1
#
_entry.id   AF-A0A944DS94-F1
#
_cell.length_a   1.000
_cell.length_b   1.000
_cell.length_c   1.000
_cell.angle_alpha   90.00
_cell.angle_beta   90.00
_cell.angle_gamma   90.00
#
_symmetry.space_group_name_H-M   'P 1'
#
loop_
_entity.id
_entity.type
_entity.pdbx_description
1 polymer ?
#
loop_
_entity_poly.entity_id
_entity_poly.type
_entity_poly.pdbx_seq_one_letter_code
_entity_poly.pdbx_strand_id
1 'polypeptide(L)'
;MTIVDRTSDMELTLTNEADLQPAVAAEFVALADLLGSASDAQWDTPSLCEGWRVREVIAHLTMAARYSVEEFMAELRHCDFDFNRLSNQIAGRDAELPTGELVANLRADVMHHWTPPGGGYHGALNQGIGIQGRSFQATDLD
;
A
#
# COMPACT_ATOMS: atom_id res chain seq x y z
N MET A 1 41.98 -15.55 -15.50
CA MET A 1 40.71 -16.29 -15.57
C MET A 1 40.18 -16.38 -14.15
N THR A 2 39.42 -15.37 -13.74
CA THR A 2 38.72 -15.38 -12.46
C THR A 2 37.25 -15.26 -12.83
N ILE A 3 36.54 -16.37 -12.71
CA ILE A 3 35.09 -16.41 -12.77
C ILE A 3 34.66 -15.74 -11.46
N VAL A 4 34.44 -14.44 -11.50
CA VAL A 4 33.60 -13.78 -10.49
C VAL A 4 32.19 -14.29 -10.73
N ASP A 5 31.62 -14.85 -9.66
CA ASP A 5 30.31 -15.46 -9.64
C ASP A 5 29.24 -14.43 -10.01
N ARG A 6 28.86 -14.41 -11.29
CA ARG A 6 27.82 -13.53 -11.86
C ARG A 6 26.44 -13.74 -11.19
N THR A 7 26.29 -14.79 -10.39
CA THR A 7 25.07 -15.12 -9.67
C THR A 7 24.95 -14.31 -8.37
N SER A 8 26.05 -14.14 -7.62
CA SER A 8 26.07 -13.29 -6.41
C SER A 8 25.85 -11.81 -6.69
N ASP A 9 26.36 -11.31 -7.81
CA ASP A 9 26.15 -9.90 -8.21
C ASP A 9 24.69 -9.64 -8.61
N MET A 10 23.98 -10.63 -9.16
CA MET A 10 22.58 -10.49 -9.58
C MET A 10 21.61 -10.56 -8.40
N GLU A 11 21.96 -11.32 -7.35
CA GLU A 11 21.17 -11.42 -6.11
C GLU A 11 21.28 -10.16 -5.23
N LEU A 12 22.45 -9.50 -5.23
CA LEU A 12 22.65 -8.23 -4.52
C LEU A 12 22.07 -7.00 -5.24
N THR A 13 21.77 -7.11 -6.55
CA THR A 13 21.22 -5.98 -7.34
C THR A 13 19.74 -5.74 -7.05
N LEU A 14 18.97 -6.76 -6.64
CA LEU A 14 17.57 -6.59 -6.20
C LEU A 14 17.43 -5.83 -4.85
N THR A 15 18.53 -5.42 -4.25
CA THR A 15 18.59 -4.81 -2.90
C THR A 15 18.87 -3.30 -2.89
N ASN A 16 19.02 -2.68 -4.06
CA ASN A 16 19.30 -1.24 -4.21
C ASN A 16 18.00 -0.42 -4.26
N GLU A 17 17.94 0.70 -3.53
CA GLU A 17 16.78 1.62 -3.52
C GLU A 17 16.30 2.04 -4.91
N ALA A 18 17.21 2.20 -5.88
CA ALA A 18 16.87 2.59 -7.25
C ALA A 18 16.18 1.48 -8.05
N ASP A 19 16.33 0.22 -7.65
CA ASP A 19 15.64 -0.92 -8.25
C ASP A 19 14.30 -1.21 -7.54
N LEU A 20 14.20 -0.86 -6.25
CA LEU A 20 12.99 -1.02 -5.45
C LEU A 20 11.93 0.04 -5.78
N GLN A 21 12.32 1.27 -6.10
CA GLN A 21 11.38 2.35 -6.41
C GLN A 21 10.50 2.05 -7.65
N PRO A 22 11.05 1.59 -8.79
CA PRO A 22 10.24 1.13 -9.92
C PRO A 22 9.32 -0.05 -9.58
N ALA A 23 9.78 -0.97 -8.70
CA ALA A 23 8.96 -2.09 -8.26
C ALA A 23 7.77 -1.60 -7.41
N VAL A 24 7.97 -0.68 -6.47
CA VAL A 24 6.89 -0.05 -5.68
C VAL A 24 5.85 0.59 -6.60
N ALA A 25 6.31 1.35 -7.58
CA ALA A 25 5.42 1.99 -8.55
C ALA A 25 4.60 0.95 -9.33
N ALA A 26 5.25 -0.12 -9.81
CA ALA A 26 4.58 -1.19 -10.53
C ALA A 26 3.51 -1.91 -9.67
N GLU A 27 3.80 -2.16 -8.39
CA GLU A 27 2.84 -2.78 -7.46
C GLU A 27 1.61 -1.90 -7.24
N PHE A 28 1.79 -0.59 -7.02
CA PHE A 28 0.66 0.33 -6.86
C PHE A 28 -0.20 0.44 -8.12
N VAL A 29 0.43 0.46 -9.30
CA VAL A 29 -0.27 0.46 -10.60
C VAL A 29 -1.05 -0.84 -10.80
N ALA A 30 -0.45 -1.99 -10.50
CA ALA A 30 -1.11 -3.29 -10.61
C ALA A 30 -2.30 -3.41 -9.64
N LEU A 31 -2.14 -2.93 -8.41
CA LEU A 31 -3.22 -2.87 -7.43
C LEU A 31 -4.36 -1.96 -7.90
N ALA A 32 -4.03 -0.80 -8.49
CA ALA A 32 -5.02 0.11 -9.05
C ALA A 32 -5.77 -0.49 -10.25
N ASP A 33 -5.09 -1.29 -11.10
CA ASP A 33 -5.73 -2.00 -12.21
C ASP A 33 -6.72 -3.05 -11.70
N LEU A 34 -6.31 -3.85 -10.71
CA LEU A 34 -7.17 -4.85 -10.08
C LEU A 34 -8.42 -4.21 -9.48
N LEU A 35 -8.23 -3.17 -8.66
CA LEU A 35 -9.31 -2.49 -7.96
C LEU A 35 -10.20 -1.63 -8.85
N GLY A 36 -9.66 -1.11 -9.97
CA GLY A 36 -10.46 -0.40 -10.97
C GLY A 36 -11.51 -1.26 -11.67
N SER A 37 -11.36 -2.59 -11.62
CA SER A 37 -12.33 -3.56 -12.12
C SER A 37 -13.19 -4.21 -11.04
N ALA A 38 -12.93 -3.91 -9.76
CA ALA A 38 -13.63 -4.50 -8.64
C ALA A 38 -15.04 -3.90 -8.48
N SER A 39 -16.00 -4.76 -8.14
CA SER A 39 -17.36 -4.35 -7.78
C SER A 39 -17.41 -3.72 -6.38
N ASP A 40 -18.46 -2.93 -6.12
CA ASP A 40 -18.67 -2.31 -4.80
C ASP A 40 -18.69 -3.35 -3.66
N ALA A 41 -19.26 -4.54 -3.89
CA ALA A 41 -19.27 -5.62 -2.92
C ALA A 41 -17.86 -6.15 -2.58
N GLN A 42 -16.93 -6.14 -3.54
CA GLN A 42 -15.54 -6.52 -3.29
C GLN A 42 -14.81 -5.44 -2.50
N TRP A 43 -15.12 -4.17 -2.73
CA TRP A 43 -14.64 -3.05 -1.91
C TRP A 43 -15.14 -3.11 -0.46
N ASP A 44 -16.32 -3.71 -0.24
CA ASP A 44 -16.92 -3.92 1.08
C ASP A 44 -16.50 -5.21 1.79
N THR A 45 -15.66 -6.02 1.16
CA THR A 45 -15.19 -7.28 1.77
C THR A 45 -14.27 -6.99 2.97
N PRO A 46 -14.44 -7.68 4.11
CA PRO A 46 -13.54 -7.58 5.25
C PRO A 46 -12.09 -7.89 4.87
N SER A 47 -11.16 -7.10 5.40
CA SER A 47 -9.72 -7.30 5.23
C SER A 47 -9.11 -8.09 6.39
N LEU A 48 -7.80 -8.36 6.31
CA LEU A 48 -7.03 -8.93 7.42
C LEU A 48 -6.77 -7.92 8.55
N CYS A 49 -6.95 -6.63 8.28
CA CYS A 49 -6.96 -5.60 9.30
C CYS A 49 -8.32 -5.62 10.00
N GLU A 50 -8.33 -6.00 11.28
CA GLU A 50 -9.56 -6.13 12.06
C GLU A 50 -10.38 -4.82 12.03
N GLY A 51 -11.66 -4.95 11.68
CA GLY A 51 -12.57 -3.81 11.56
C GLY A 51 -12.46 -3.01 10.27
N TRP A 52 -11.56 -3.36 9.35
CA TRP A 52 -11.39 -2.67 8.07
C TRP A 52 -11.86 -3.54 6.91
N ARG A 53 -12.57 -2.94 5.96
CA ARG A 53 -12.84 -3.52 4.64
C ARG A 53 -11.70 -3.14 3.70
N VAL A 54 -11.74 -3.63 2.47
CA VAL A 54 -10.76 -3.28 1.42
C VAL A 54 -10.64 -1.76 1.26
N ARG A 55 -11.77 -1.03 1.26
CA ARG A 55 -11.75 0.43 1.12
C ARG A 55 -11.00 1.18 2.23
N GLU A 56 -11.11 0.77 3.50
CA GLU A 56 -10.35 1.36 4.60
C GLU A 56 -8.85 1.11 4.44
N VAL A 57 -8.46 -0.10 4.00
CA VAL A 57 -7.06 -0.43 3.73
C VAL A 57 -6.50 0.48 2.63
N ILE A 58 -7.21 0.64 1.52
CA ILE A 58 -6.73 1.47 0.40
C ILE A 58 -6.74 2.95 0.75
N ALA A 59 -7.75 3.42 1.50
CA ALA A 59 -7.78 4.77 2.02
C ALA A 59 -6.58 5.05 2.92
N HIS A 60 -6.22 4.14 3.83
CA HIS A 60 -5.03 4.25 4.67
C HIS A 60 -3.73 4.23 3.84
N LEU A 61 -3.60 3.26 2.94
CA LEU A 61 -2.41 3.07 2.11
C LEU A 61 -2.10 4.30 1.24
N THR A 62 -3.15 4.96 0.74
CA THR A 62 -3.05 6.15 -0.12
C THR A 62 -3.09 7.48 0.64
N MET A 63 -2.97 7.46 1.97
CA MET A 63 -2.96 8.68 2.79
C MET A 63 -1.88 9.67 2.33
N ALA A 64 -0.69 9.19 1.94
CA ALA A 64 0.39 10.05 1.45
C ALA A 64 0.07 10.78 0.14
N ALA A 65 -0.92 10.31 -0.63
CA ALA A 65 -1.41 11.01 -1.81
C ALA A 65 -2.34 12.19 -1.49
N ARG A 66 -2.83 12.26 -0.24
CA ARG A 66 -3.95 13.14 0.16
C ARG A 66 -3.57 14.13 1.25
N TYR A 67 -2.56 13.81 2.06
CA TYR A 67 -2.09 14.67 3.14
C TYR A 67 -0.65 15.10 2.90
N SER A 68 -0.41 16.40 3.00
CA SER A 68 0.94 16.92 3.21
C SER A 68 1.50 16.45 4.56
N VAL A 69 2.82 16.53 4.71
CA VAL A 69 3.49 16.19 5.99
C VAL A 69 2.95 17.08 7.12
N GLU A 70 2.71 18.36 6.85
CA GLU A 70 2.19 19.32 7.82
C GLU A 70 0.78 18.98 8.29
N GLU A 71 -0.12 18.62 7.36
CA GLU A 71 -1.50 18.20 7.67
C GLU A 71 -1.50 16.88 8.45
N PHE A 72 -0.71 15.90 8.02
CA PHE A 72 -0.56 14.63 8.74
C PHE A 72 -0.08 14.86 10.18
N MET A 73 0.94 15.70 10.37
CA MET A 73 1.45 16.02 11.70
C MET A 73 0.44 16.82 12.53
N ALA A 74 -0.42 17.63 11.91
CA ALA A 74 -1.52 18.29 12.58
C ALA A 74 -2.56 17.28 13.07
N GLU A 75 -3.02 16.37 12.23
CA GLU A 75 -3.98 15.31 12.60
C GLU A 75 -3.41 14.39 13.69
N LEU A 76 -2.11 14.04 13.60
CA LEU A 76 -1.42 13.25 14.62
C LEU A 76 -1.38 13.96 15.99
N ARG A 77 -1.18 15.28 16.01
CA ARG A 77 -1.26 16.07 17.26
C ARG A 77 -2.65 16.04 17.87
N HIS A 78 -3.71 16.08 17.06
CA HIS A 78 -5.09 15.96 17.55
C HIS A 78 -5.40 14.57 18.13
N CYS A 79 -4.62 13.57 17.75
CA CYS A 79 -4.71 12.20 18.26
C CYS A 79 -3.76 11.93 19.44
N ASP A 80 -3.23 12.96 20.13
CA ASP A 80 -2.27 12.79 21.23
C ASP A 80 -1.01 12.00 20.81
N PHE A 81 -0.62 12.10 19.53
CA PHE A 81 0.44 11.31 18.89
C PHE A 81 0.19 9.79 18.84
N ASP A 82 -1.05 9.35 19.05
CA ASP A 82 -1.47 7.96 18.81
C ASP A 82 -1.73 7.71 17.31
N PHE A 83 -0.75 7.09 16.65
CA PHE A 83 -0.84 6.76 15.23
C PHE A 83 -1.90 5.68 14.93
N ASN A 84 -2.18 4.77 15.86
CA ASN A 84 -3.21 3.74 15.64
C ASN A 84 -4.60 4.38 15.64
N ARG A 85 -4.83 5.30 16.59
CA ARG A 85 -6.06 6.11 16.63
C ARG A 85 -6.21 6.94 15.35
N LEU A 86 -5.14 7.63 14.94
CA LEU A 86 -5.14 8.41 13.71
C LEU A 86 -5.46 7.54 12.48
N SER A 87 -4.77 6.40 12.34
CA SER A 87 -4.92 5.50 11.20
C SER A 87 -6.35 5.00 11.08
N ASN A 88 -6.96 4.59 12.20
CA ASN A 88 -8.37 4.17 12.21
C ASN A 88 -9.34 5.30 11.84
N GLN A 89 -9.09 6.52 12.32
CA GLN A 89 -9.93 7.68 11.98
C GLN A 89 -9.83 8.04 10.50
N ILE A 90 -8.61 8.11 9.94
CA ILE A 90 -8.38 8.42 8.53
C ILE A 90 -8.92 7.30 7.65
N ALA A 91 -8.62 6.03 7.95
CA ALA A 91 -9.08 4.89 7.18
C ALA A 91 -10.62 4.86 7.10
N GLY A 92 -11.31 5.02 8.24
CA GLY A 92 -12.76 5.03 8.28
C GLY A 92 -13.39 6.26 7.61
N ARG A 93 -12.84 7.45 7.82
CA ARG A 93 -13.33 8.69 7.19
C ARG A 93 -13.19 8.64 5.68
N ASP A 94 -12.03 8.20 5.21
CA ASP A 94 -11.65 8.36 3.81
C ASP A 94 -12.04 7.15 2.96
N ALA A 95 -12.44 6.03 3.59
CA ALA A 95 -13.11 4.92 2.92
C ALA A 95 -14.44 5.31 2.25
N GLU A 96 -15.04 6.43 2.66
CA GLU A 96 -16.28 6.97 2.08
C GLU A 96 -16.04 7.76 0.77
N LEU A 97 -14.78 7.97 0.38
CA LEU A 97 -14.45 8.54 -0.92
C LEU A 97 -14.92 7.61 -2.07
N PRO A 98 -15.25 8.16 -3.25
CA PRO A 98 -15.54 7.34 -4.41
C PRO A 98 -14.39 6.38 -4.72
N THR A 99 -14.70 5.12 -5.04
CA THR A 99 -13.69 4.08 -5.33
C THR A 99 -12.75 4.50 -6.47
N GLY A 100 -13.27 5.21 -7.47
CA GLY A 100 -12.46 5.78 -8.55
C GLY A 100 -11.42 6.80 -8.09
N GLU A 101 -11.70 7.55 -7.01
CA GLU A 101 -10.74 8.48 -6.40
C GLU A 101 -9.64 7.72 -5.65
N LEU A 102 -10.01 6.71 -4.86
CA LEU A 102 -9.05 5.82 -4.19
C LEU A 102 -8.13 5.11 -5.19
N VAL A 103 -8.68 4.65 -6.33
CA VAL A 103 -7.90 4.08 -7.44
C VAL A 103 -6.98 5.11 -8.09
N ALA A 104 -7.42 6.35 -8.25
CA ALA A 104 -6.58 7.43 -8.78
C ALA A 104 -5.42 7.75 -7.82
N ASN A 105 -5.67 7.74 -6.51
CA ASN A 105 -4.64 7.99 -5.49
C ASN A 105 -3.54 6.92 -5.48
N LEU A 106 -3.87 5.66 -5.76
CA LEU A 106 -2.88 4.60 -5.94
C LEU A 106 -1.92 4.90 -7.10
N ARG A 107 -2.39 5.59 -8.14
CA ARG A 107 -1.57 5.96 -9.32
C ARG A 107 -0.85 7.29 -9.18
N ALA A 108 -1.00 7.97 -8.05
CA ALA A 108 -0.41 9.28 -7.84
C ALA A 108 1.13 9.16 -7.82
N ASP A 109 1.80 10.13 -8.45
CA ASP A 109 3.27 10.14 -8.55
C ASP A 109 3.96 10.09 -7.18
N VAL A 110 3.36 10.72 -6.18
CA VAL A 110 3.83 10.66 -4.79
C VAL A 110 3.88 9.22 -4.27
N MET A 111 2.94 8.35 -4.62
CA MET A 111 2.96 6.94 -4.19
C MET A 111 4.08 6.15 -4.83
N HIS A 112 4.51 6.51 -6.04
CA HIS A 112 5.66 5.89 -6.71
C HIS A 112 7.00 6.24 -6.07
N HIS A 113 7.06 7.32 -5.27
CA HIS A 113 8.27 7.81 -4.62
C HIS A 113 8.16 7.76 -3.09
N TRP A 114 7.03 7.33 -2.55
CA TRP A 114 6.76 7.36 -1.13
C TRP A 114 7.49 6.23 -0.41
N THR A 115 8.03 6.55 0.76
CA THR A 115 8.59 5.58 1.69
C THR A 115 8.01 5.80 3.08
N PRO A 116 7.66 4.74 3.81
CA PRO A 116 7.22 4.88 5.19
C PRO A 116 8.37 5.41 6.06
N PRO A 117 8.07 6.16 7.13
CA PRO A 117 9.09 6.67 8.05
C PRO A 117 10.01 5.55 8.56
N GLY A 118 11.31 5.65 8.27
CA GLY A 118 12.33 4.69 8.71
C GLY A 118 12.38 3.34 7.97
N GLY A 119 11.51 3.11 6.97
CA GLY A 119 11.40 1.83 6.27
C GLY A 119 11.97 1.77 4.84
N GLY A 120 12.25 2.92 4.23
CA GLY A 120 12.73 3.00 2.82
C GLY A 120 11.77 2.33 1.82
N TYR A 121 12.24 2.08 0.59
CA TYR A 121 11.40 1.45 -0.45
C TYR A 121 11.07 -0.02 -0.16
N HIS A 122 11.91 -0.73 0.61
CA HIS A 122 11.59 -2.07 1.08
C HIS A 122 10.36 -2.07 2.01
N GLY A 123 10.25 -1.07 2.89
CA GLY A 123 9.06 -0.86 3.71
C GLY A 123 7.82 -0.53 2.87
N ALA A 124 7.97 0.27 1.80
CA ALA A 124 6.88 0.59 0.88
C ALA A 124 6.38 -0.65 0.11
N LEU A 125 7.29 -1.51 -0.37
CA LEU A 125 6.93 -2.78 -1.00
C LEU A 125 6.15 -3.69 -0.05
N ASN A 126 6.64 -3.90 1.18
CA ASN A 126 5.95 -4.76 2.14
C ASN A 126 4.55 -4.23 2.50
N GLN A 127 4.33 -2.92 2.45
CA GLN A 127 2.99 -2.35 2.63
C GLN A 127 2.06 -2.62 1.44
N GLY A 128 2.57 -2.79 0.21
CA GLY A 128 1.79 -3.23 -0.94
C GLY A 128 1.56 -4.75 -1.00
N ILE A 129 2.57 -5.55 -0.64
CA ILE A 129 2.58 -7.02 -0.80
C ILE A 129 1.70 -7.74 0.25
N GLY A 130 1.34 -7.09 1.35
CA GLY A 130 0.43 -7.65 2.37
C GLY A 130 -0.98 -8.00 1.86
N ILE A 131 -1.37 -7.52 0.67
CA ILE A 131 -2.68 -7.79 0.05
C ILE A 131 -2.64 -9.07 -0.82
N GLN A 132 -1.46 -9.58 -1.18
CA GLN A 132 -1.31 -10.72 -2.10
C GLN A 132 -0.90 -12.02 -1.38
N GLY A 133 -1.56 -12.29 -0.26
CA GLY A 133 -1.17 -13.32 0.70
C GLY A 133 -2.23 -14.36 1.06
N ARG A 134 -3.06 -14.85 0.12
CA ARG A 134 -3.48 -16.27 0.04
C ARG A 134 -4.39 -16.55 -1.15
N SER A 135 -4.10 -17.66 -1.82
CA SER A 135 -4.87 -18.30 -2.88
C SER A 135 -6.36 -18.41 -2.53
N PHE A 136 -7.21 -18.02 -3.48
CA PHE A 136 -8.58 -18.52 -3.59
C PHE A 136 -8.49 -20.04 -3.78
N GLN A 137 -8.50 -20.82 -2.70
CA GLN A 137 -8.77 -22.25 -2.81
C GLN A 137 -10.27 -22.40 -2.98
N ALA A 138 -10.68 -22.77 -4.18
CA ALA A 138 -12.00 -23.32 -4.44
C ALA A 138 -12.08 -24.72 -3.82
N THR A 139 -12.24 -24.80 -2.50
CA THR A 139 -12.68 -25.98 -1.76
C THR A 139 -13.32 -25.53 -0.46
N ASP A 140 -14.55 -25.03 -0.55
CA ASP A 140 -15.54 -25.01 0.55
C ASP A 140 -16.94 -24.98 -0.09
N LEU A 141 -17.17 -25.97 -0.95
CA LEU A 141 -18.50 -26.50 -1.24
C LEU A 141 -18.41 -28.01 -1.03
N ASP A 142 -18.62 -28.42 0.21
CA ASP A 142 -19.40 -29.61 0.60
C ASP A 142 -19.87 -29.46 2.05
#